data_AF-A0A956BB45-F1
#
_entry.id   AF-A0A956BB45-F1
#
_cell.length_a   1.000
_cell.length_b   1.000
_cell.length_c   1.000
_cell.angle_alpha   90.00
_cell.angle_beta   90.00
_cell.angle_gamma   90.00
#
_symmetry.space_group_name_H-M   'P 1'
#
loop_
_entity.id
_entity.type
_entity.pdbx_description
1 polymer ?
#
loop_
_entity_poly.entity_id
_entity_poly.type
_entity_poly.pdbx_seq_one_letter_code
_entity_poly.pdbx_strand_id
1 'polypeptide(L)'
;KIDGANVAIWRERGRLEAMGRGGVGAMDRGRQIGRLRAWLGERHDRLISALAPGEVLYGEWLYRRHHIQYTHAPSLLVILDLWIEGTGFAPIDRRDARATACGLPVPPTLFEGTLGGLSKLRSLHAKARWADEPAEGLVVRAQGGERLLAKVIAPSAGLLRGTPPR
;
A
#
# COMPACT_ATOMS: atom_id res chain seq x y z
N LYS A 1 -4.65 7.30 -1.33
CA LYS A 1 -3.90 6.46 -2.29
C LYS A 1 -2.43 6.82 -2.17
N ILE A 2 -1.59 5.80 -2.04
CA ILE A 2 -0.14 5.96 -1.92
C ILE A 2 0.45 5.64 -3.29
N ASP A 3 1.46 6.42 -3.68
CA ASP A 3 2.12 6.36 -4.98
C ASP A 3 3.44 5.60 -4.86
N GLY A 4 3.36 4.28 -5.05
CA GLY A 4 4.53 3.40 -5.00
C GLY A 4 4.38 2.19 -5.91
N ALA A 5 5.11 1.13 -5.58
CA ALA A 5 4.99 -0.16 -6.24
C ALA A 5 4.11 -1.10 -5.42
N ASN A 6 3.03 -1.59 -6.01
CA ASN A 6 2.22 -2.62 -5.36
C ASN A 6 2.99 -3.94 -5.26
N VAL A 7 3.01 -4.50 -4.05
CA VAL A 7 3.70 -5.75 -3.71
C VAL A 7 2.83 -6.65 -2.86
N ALA A 8 3.11 -7.95 -2.92
CA ALA A 8 2.51 -8.97 -2.06
C ALA A 8 3.62 -9.76 -1.37
N ILE A 9 3.43 -10.06 -0.09
CA ILE A 9 4.40 -10.70 0.79
C ILE A 9 3.68 -11.83 1.54
N TRP A 10 4.27 -13.02 1.56
CA TRP A 10 3.71 -14.17 2.27
C TRP A 10 4.82 -14.99 2.92
N ARG A 11 4.42 -15.89 3.82
CA ARG A 11 5.31 -16.87 4.41
C ARG A 11 5.14 -18.20 3.70
N GLU A 12 6.25 -18.79 3.28
CA GLU A 12 6.26 -20.13 2.71
C GLU A 12 7.50 -20.91 3.17
N ARG A 13 7.30 -22.13 3.66
CA ARG A 13 8.38 -23.03 4.13
C ARG A 13 9.38 -22.35 5.07
N GLY A 14 8.87 -21.51 5.97
CA GLY A 14 9.68 -20.79 6.97
C GLY A 14 10.46 -19.58 6.43
N ARG A 15 10.19 -19.14 5.19
CA ARG A 15 10.81 -17.96 4.58
C ARG A 15 9.75 -16.93 4.19
N LEU A 16 10.17 -15.68 4.11
CA LEU A 16 9.37 -14.62 3.51
C LEU A 16 9.59 -14.61 2.00
N GLU A 17 8.49 -14.70 1.26
CA GLU A 17 8.46 -14.53 -0.17
C GLU A 17 7.79 -13.22 -0.54
N ALA A 18 8.14 -12.68 -1.71
CA ALA A 18 7.58 -11.44 -2.21
C ALA A 18 7.46 -11.43 -3.73
N MET A 19 6.41 -10.76 -4.21
CA MET A 19 6.18 -10.48 -5.62
C MET A 19 5.69 -9.04 -5.84
N GLY A 20 5.93 -8.51 -7.02
CA GLY A 20 5.32 -7.27 -7.48
C GLY A 20 4.02 -7.52 -8.22
N ARG A 21 3.46 -6.45 -8.79
CA ARG A 21 2.24 -6.50 -9.63
C ARG A 21 2.27 -7.54 -10.76
N GLY A 22 3.45 -7.84 -11.30
CA GLY A 22 3.61 -8.83 -12.38
C GLY A 22 3.44 -10.29 -11.95
N GLY A 23 3.38 -10.57 -10.64
CA GLY A 23 3.29 -11.93 -10.11
C GLY A 23 4.67 -12.58 -9.87
N VAL A 24 4.63 -13.85 -9.47
CA VAL A 24 5.83 -14.66 -9.19
C VAL A 24 6.60 -14.92 -10.49
N GLY A 25 7.93 -14.77 -10.46
CA GLY A 25 8.79 -15.00 -11.62
C GLY A 25 8.74 -13.90 -12.68
N ALA A 26 7.92 -12.87 -12.50
CA ALA A 26 7.89 -11.73 -13.40
C ALA A 26 9.22 -10.96 -13.39
N MET A 27 9.55 -10.33 -14.51
CA MET A 27 10.76 -9.55 -14.67
C MET A 27 10.85 -8.42 -13.62
N ASP A 28 11.92 -8.43 -12.82
CA ASP A 28 12.18 -7.41 -11.80
C ASP A 28 12.74 -6.12 -12.41
N ARG A 29 11.86 -5.36 -13.07
CA ARG A 29 12.20 -4.08 -13.68
C ARG A 29 12.76 -3.12 -12.63
N GLY A 30 14.01 -2.71 -12.81
CA GLY A 30 14.66 -1.75 -11.93
C GLY A 30 15.02 -2.30 -10.55
N ARG A 31 15.09 -3.63 -10.39
CA ARG A 31 15.52 -4.36 -9.18
C ARG A 31 14.68 -4.04 -7.93
N GLN A 32 13.39 -3.76 -8.10
CA GLN A 32 12.49 -3.40 -7.02
C GLN A 32 12.24 -4.59 -6.08
N ILE A 33 12.01 -5.79 -6.63
CA ILE A 33 11.71 -6.98 -5.85
C ILE A 33 12.95 -7.52 -5.16
N GLY A 34 14.11 -7.49 -5.81
CA GLY A 34 15.38 -7.83 -5.15
C GLY A 34 15.65 -6.94 -3.93
N ARG A 35 15.39 -5.63 -4.05
CA ARG A 35 15.53 -4.69 -2.92
C ARG A 35 14.49 -4.89 -1.84
N LEU A 36 13.25 -5.20 -2.21
CA LEU A 36 12.23 -5.59 -1.23
C LEU A 36 12.64 -6.86 -0.48
N ARG A 37 13.12 -7.90 -1.17
CA ARG A 37 13.59 -9.14 -0.54
C ARG A 37 14.74 -8.88 0.43
N ALA A 38 15.71 -8.04 0.08
CA ALA A 38 16.77 -7.62 0.99
C ALA A 38 16.22 -6.92 2.24
N TRP A 39 15.31 -5.95 2.04
CA TRP A 39 14.65 -5.20 3.13
C TRP A 39 13.81 -6.11 4.05
N LEU A 40 13.18 -7.16 3.50
CA LEU A 40 12.46 -8.18 4.26
C LEU A 40 13.42 -9.08 5.04
N GLY A 41 14.57 -9.42 4.46
CA GLY A 41 15.62 -10.21 5.12
C GLY A 41 16.14 -9.55 6.40
N GLU A 42 16.38 -8.24 6.37
CA GLU A 42 16.76 -7.45 7.56
C GLU A 42 15.70 -7.47 8.68
N ARG A 43 14.45 -7.77 8.33
CA ARG A 43 13.28 -7.74 9.24
C ARG A 43 12.64 -9.12 9.40
N HIS A 44 13.37 -10.17 9.03
CA HIS A 44 12.82 -11.51 8.86
C HIS A 44 12.13 -12.02 10.12
N ASP A 45 12.80 -12.00 11.27
CA ASP A 45 12.32 -12.64 12.50
C ASP A 45 11.01 -12.02 13.02
N ARG A 46 10.87 -10.70 12.89
CA ARG A 46 9.64 -9.99 13.25
C ARG A 46 8.51 -10.33 12.28
N LEU A 47 8.78 -10.28 10.98
CA LEU A 47 7.77 -10.47 9.95
C LEU A 47 7.30 -11.92 9.82
N ILE A 48 8.23 -12.89 9.91
CA ILE A 48 7.92 -14.32 9.77
C ILE A 48 7.07 -14.83 10.93
N SER A 49 7.31 -14.33 12.15
CA SER A 49 6.55 -14.66 13.35
C SER A 49 5.16 -14.03 13.32
N ALA A 50 5.07 -12.83 12.74
CA ALA A 50 3.83 -12.09 12.64
C ALA A 50 2.93 -12.57 11.47
N LEU A 51 3.41 -13.36 10.51
CA LEU A 51 2.63 -13.79 9.34
C LEU A 51 2.33 -15.29 9.38
N ALA A 52 1.04 -15.65 9.32
CA ALA A 52 0.63 -17.05 9.40
C ALA A 52 0.69 -17.72 8.00
N PRO A 53 0.83 -19.06 7.94
CA PRO A 53 0.63 -19.79 6.69
C PRO A 53 -0.74 -19.49 6.07
N GLY A 54 -0.79 -19.36 4.74
CA GLY A 54 -2.02 -19.01 4.01
C GLY A 54 -2.38 -17.51 4.04
N GLU A 55 -1.58 -16.66 4.69
CA GLU A 55 -1.78 -15.23 4.70
C GLU A 55 -0.85 -14.48 3.72
N VAL A 56 -1.42 -13.50 3.04
CA VAL A 56 -0.72 -12.62 2.10
C VAL A 56 -0.94 -11.17 2.50
N LEU A 57 0.14 -10.46 2.82
CA LEU A 57 0.13 -9.02 3.03
C LEU A 57 0.31 -8.31 1.69
N TYR A 58 -0.65 -7.46 1.35
CA TYR A 58 -0.54 -6.53 0.23
C TYR A 58 -0.09 -5.18 0.74
N GLY A 59 0.92 -4.60 0.09
CA GLY A 59 1.48 -3.33 0.48
C GLY A 59 1.85 -2.44 -0.70
N GLU A 60 2.19 -1.21 -0.35
CA GLU A 60 2.81 -0.23 -1.23
C GLU A 60 4.29 -0.08 -0.85
N TRP A 61 5.17 -0.37 -1.79
CA TRP A 61 6.62 -0.27 -1.65
C TRP A 61 7.11 1.08 -2.17
N LEU A 62 7.65 1.90 -1.26
CA LEU A 62 7.99 3.31 -1.48
C LEU A 62 9.43 3.53 -1.92
N TYR A 63 10.19 2.45 -2.15
CA TYR A 63 11.61 2.54 -2.48
C TYR A 63 11.90 3.31 -3.77
N ARG A 64 11.06 3.13 -4.80
CA ARG A 64 11.17 3.93 -6.02
C ARG A 64 10.18 5.09 -5.95
N ARG A 65 10.74 6.28 -6.15
CA ARG A 65 9.98 7.50 -6.39
C ARG A 65 9.25 7.35 -7.72
N HIS A 66 7.93 7.35 -7.68
CA HIS A 66 7.11 7.47 -8.88
C HIS A 66 6.86 8.95 -9.15
N HIS A 67 6.07 9.62 -8.31
CA HIS A 67 5.82 11.06 -8.40
C HIS A 67 5.91 11.75 -7.03
N ILE A 68 5.43 11.11 -5.95
CA ILE A 68 5.42 11.69 -4.60
C ILE A 68 6.66 11.24 -3.80
N GLN A 69 7.29 12.17 -3.10
CA GLN A 69 8.41 11.94 -2.19
C GLN A 69 7.93 11.83 -0.73
N TYR A 70 7.79 10.60 -0.26
CA TYR A 70 7.40 10.30 1.13
C TYR A 70 8.55 10.48 2.14
N THR A 71 9.01 11.71 2.33
CA THR A 71 10.14 12.09 3.20
C THR A 71 9.91 11.81 4.69
N HIS A 72 8.65 11.67 5.12
CA HIS A 72 8.27 11.47 6.52
C HIS A 72 7.69 10.08 6.81
N ALA A 73 7.79 9.14 5.86
CA ALA A 73 7.21 7.81 6.04
C ALA A 73 8.03 7.01 7.08
N PRO A 74 7.39 6.38 8.08
CA PRO A 74 8.09 5.62 9.11
C PRO A 74 8.66 4.30 8.59
N SER A 75 8.28 3.89 7.38
CA SER A 75 8.73 2.67 6.72
C SER A 75 8.66 2.84 5.20
N LEU A 76 9.53 2.11 4.49
CA LEU A 76 9.48 1.99 3.03
C LEU A 76 8.33 1.09 2.54
N LEU A 77 7.70 0.34 3.44
CA LEU A 77 6.57 -0.53 3.13
C LEU A 77 5.37 -0.13 3.97
N VAL A 78 4.24 0.09 3.31
CA VAL A 78 2.95 0.44 3.92
C VAL A 78 1.92 -0.65 3.60
N ILE A 79 1.24 -1.18 4.62
CA ILE A 79 0.27 -2.28 4.44
C ILE A 79 -1.08 -1.74 4.01
N LEU A 80 -1.57 -2.24 2.88
CA LEU A 80 -2.85 -1.85 2.30
C LEU A 80 -3.95 -2.85 2.62
N ASP A 81 -3.67 -4.14 2.49
CA ASP A 81 -4.65 -5.20 2.67
C ASP A 81 -4.00 -6.48 3.20
N LEU A 82 -4.83 -7.36 3.76
CA LEU A 82 -4.48 -8.70 4.18
C LEU A 82 -5.44 -9.67 3.50
N TRP A 83 -4.90 -10.71 2.87
CA TRP A 83 -5.69 -11.83 2.34
C TRP A 83 -5.38 -13.08 3.15
N ILE A 84 -6.41 -13.89 3.36
CA ILE A 84 -6.35 -15.13 4.14
C ILE A 84 -6.99 -16.22 3.30
N GLU A 85 -6.24 -17.29 3.07
CA GLU A 85 -6.72 -18.46 2.33
C GLU A 85 -8.03 -19.00 2.91
N GLY A 86 -8.96 -19.36 2.03
CA GLY A 86 -10.30 -19.83 2.40
C GLY A 86 -11.26 -18.74 2.92
N THR A 87 -10.77 -17.55 3.29
CA THR A 87 -11.62 -16.44 3.79
C THR A 87 -11.69 -15.25 2.82
N GLY A 88 -10.61 -14.98 2.09
CA GLY A 88 -10.49 -13.81 1.23
C GLY A 88 -9.84 -12.61 1.94
N PHE A 89 -10.20 -11.40 1.50
CA PHE A 89 -9.63 -10.17 2.08
C PHE A 89 -10.18 -9.89 3.47
N ALA A 90 -9.28 -9.75 4.44
CA ALA A 90 -9.62 -9.51 5.83
C ALA A 90 -10.24 -8.11 6.04
N PRO A 91 -11.11 -7.95 7.06
CA PRO A 91 -11.57 -6.65 7.53
C PRO A 91 -10.42 -5.73 7.98
N ILE A 92 -10.71 -4.42 8.07
CA ILE A 92 -9.70 -3.37 8.32
C ILE A 92 -9.00 -3.55 9.67
N ASP A 93 -9.74 -3.88 10.72
CA ASP A 93 -9.24 -4.12 12.07
C ASP A 93 -8.24 -5.29 12.10
N ARG A 94 -8.57 -6.41 11.44
CA ARG A 94 -7.67 -7.57 11.34
C ARG A 94 -6.42 -7.25 10.51
N ARG A 95 -6.57 -6.46 9.44
CA ARG A 95 -5.46 -5.93 8.64
C ARG A 95 -4.55 -5.02 9.48
N ASP A 96 -5.12 -4.11 10.27
CA ASP A 96 -4.39 -3.15 11.10
C ASP A 96 -3.65 -3.86 12.24
N ALA A 97 -4.30 -4.81 12.90
CA ALA A 97 -3.68 -5.65 13.92
C ALA A 97 -2.48 -6.42 13.35
N ARG A 98 -2.62 -6.99 12.15
CA ARG A 98 -1.52 -7.70 11.48
C ARG A 98 -0.38 -6.76 11.10
N ALA A 99 -0.68 -5.60 10.52
CA ALA A 99 0.33 -4.61 10.19
C ALA A 99 1.11 -4.14 11.43
N THR A 100 0.40 -3.90 12.54
CA THR A 100 0.98 -3.53 13.83
C THR A 100 1.92 -4.61 14.37
N ALA A 101 1.51 -5.88 14.33
CA ALA A 101 2.37 -7.00 14.71
C ALA A 101 3.66 -7.05 13.86
N CYS A 102 3.55 -6.78 12.56
CA CYS A 102 4.69 -6.65 11.65
C CYS A 102 5.54 -5.38 11.88
N GLY A 103 5.08 -4.42 12.69
CA GLY A 103 5.73 -3.12 12.84
C GLY A 103 5.65 -2.23 11.62
N LEU A 104 4.60 -2.39 10.83
CA LEU A 104 4.41 -1.70 9.57
C LEU A 104 3.24 -0.71 9.66
N PRO A 105 3.38 0.47 9.05
CA PRO A 105 2.30 1.45 9.01
C PRO A 105 1.17 0.99 8.08
N VAL A 106 0.00 1.53 8.34
CA VAL A 106 -1.17 1.50 7.44
C VAL A 106 -1.52 2.93 7.00
N PRO A 107 -2.20 3.12 5.85
CA PRO A 107 -2.75 4.43 5.50
C PRO A 107 -3.75 4.89 6.56
N PRO A 108 -3.81 6.20 6.87
CA PRO A 108 -4.79 6.73 7.82
C PRO A 108 -6.21 6.63 7.26
N THR A 109 -7.18 6.34 8.13
CA THR A 109 -8.60 6.53 7.83
C THR A 109 -8.91 8.03 7.87
N LEU A 110 -9.37 8.58 6.75
CA LEU A 110 -9.72 10.01 6.64
C LEU A 110 -11.19 10.29 6.97
N PHE A 111 -12.04 9.28 6.80
CA PHE A 111 -13.47 9.35 7.05
C PHE A 111 -14.04 7.94 7.18
N GLU A 112 -15.03 7.79 8.07
CA GLU A 112 -15.81 6.57 8.26
C GLU A 112 -17.29 6.95 8.32
N GLY A 113 -18.14 6.14 7.66
CA GLY A 113 -19.58 6.36 7.55
C GLY A 113 -20.05 6.49 6.10
N THR A 114 -21.32 6.86 5.93
CA THR A 114 -21.95 7.00 4.62
C THR A 114 -21.53 8.30 3.95
N LEU A 115 -20.98 8.21 2.74
CA LEU A 115 -20.68 9.38 1.93
C LEU A 115 -21.99 9.99 1.40
N GLY A 116 -22.36 11.17 1.89
CA GLY A 116 -23.53 11.93 1.41
C GLY A 116 -23.39 12.54 0.01
N GLY A 117 -22.37 12.13 -0.78
CA GLY A 117 -22.12 12.60 -2.13
C GLY A 117 -20.65 12.87 -2.46
N LEU A 118 -20.34 13.08 -3.74
CA LEU A 118 -18.96 13.27 -4.25
C LEU A 118 -18.26 14.51 -3.69
N SER A 119 -19.01 15.55 -3.29
CA SER A 119 -18.43 16.78 -2.74
C SER A 119 -17.72 16.55 -1.41
N LYS A 120 -18.27 15.68 -0.54
CA LYS A 120 -17.61 15.29 0.71
C LYS A 120 -16.33 14.50 0.43
N LEU A 121 -16.36 13.61 -0.57
CA LEU A 121 -15.17 12.86 -0.96
C LEU A 121 -14.07 13.79 -1.49
N ARG A 122 -14.41 14.80 -2.29
CA ARG A 122 -13.45 15.80 -2.78
C ARG A 122 -12.85 16.64 -1.65
N SER A 123 -13.62 17.00 -0.62
CA SER A 123 -13.06 17.78 0.51
C SER A 123 -12.14 16.97 1.42
N LEU A 124 -12.20 15.64 1.36
CA LEU A 124 -11.25 14.75 2.03
C LEU A 124 -9.93 14.62 1.27
N HIS A 125 -9.88 15.07 0.01
CA HIS A 125 -8.65 15.09 -0.77
C HIS A 125 -7.73 16.19 -0.24
N ALA A 126 -6.57 15.78 0.26
CA ALA A 126 -5.67 16.65 1.03
C ALA A 126 -4.20 16.33 0.74
N LYS A 127 -3.32 16.92 1.56
CA LYS A 127 -1.89 16.63 1.62
C LYS A 127 -1.63 15.14 1.84
N ALA A 128 -0.61 14.59 1.19
CA ALA A 128 -0.14 13.24 1.46
C ALA A 128 0.33 13.14 2.92
N ARG A 129 -0.08 12.09 3.66
CA ARG A 129 0.20 11.98 5.10
C ARG A 129 1.68 12.06 5.47
N TRP A 130 2.55 11.56 4.59
CA TRP A 130 4.00 11.44 4.84
C TRP A 130 4.87 12.18 3.83
N ALA A 131 4.30 13.14 3.10
CA ALA A 131 5.03 13.96 2.14
C ALA A 131 4.56 15.42 2.23
N ASP A 132 5.36 16.34 1.72
CA ASP A 132 4.98 17.75 1.60
C ASP A 132 4.14 18.07 0.36
N GLU A 133 3.75 17.03 -0.37
CA GLU A 133 3.04 17.11 -1.64
C GLU A 133 1.55 16.73 -1.49
N PRO A 134 0.69 17.12 -2.45
CA PRO A 134 -0.68 16.63 -2.52
C PRO A 134 -0.73 15.10 -2.57
N ALA A 135 -1.73 14.49 -1.91
CA ALA A 135 -1.95 13.07 -2.05
C ALA A 135 -2.32 12.72 -3.50
N GLU A 136 -1.83 11.58 -4.00
CA GLU A 136 -2.19 11.08 -5.33
C GLU A 136 -3.71 10.90 -5.49
N GLY A 137 -4.39 10.57 -4.39
CA GLY A 137 -5.83 10.41 -4.38
C GLY A 137 -6.35 9.75 -3.11
N LEU A 138 -7.56 9.21 -3.19
CA LEU A 138 -8.28 8.52 -2.12
C LEU A 138 -8.58 7.07 -2.52
N VAL A 139 -8.64 6.19 -1.53
CA VAL A 139 -9.20 4.85 -1.68
C VAL A 139 -10.41 4.79 -0.78
N VAL A 140 -11.56 4.44 -1.34
CA VAL A 140 -12.81 4.23 -0.59
C VAL A 140 -13.06 2.74 -0.55
N ARG A 141 -13.37 2.23 0.64
CA ARG A 141 -13.68 0.83 0.89
C ARG A 141 -15.06 0.74 1.55
N ALA A 142 -15.93 -0.11 1.02
CA ALA A 142 -17.17 -0.46 1.70
C ALA A 142 -16.85 -1.32 2.93
N GLN A 143 -17.56 -1.08 4.03
CA GLN A 143 -17.55 -1.94 5.21
C GLN A 143 -18.71 -2.93 5.14
N GLY A 144 -18.45 -4.21 5.43
CA GLY A 144 -19.43 -5.29 5.40
C GLY A 144 -19.70 -5.84 3.98
N GLY A 145 -19.61 -7.15 3.82
CA GLY A 145 -19.85 -7.84 2.54
C GLY A 145 -18.61 -7.94 1.62
N GLU A 146 -18.84 -8.07 0.32
CA GLU A 146 -17.77 -8.16 -0.69
C GLU A 146 -16.89 -6.90 -0.71
N ARG A 147 -15.60 -7.09 -1.03
CA ARG A 147 -14.64 -5.98 -1.10
C ARG A 147 -14.93 -5.08 -2.30
N LEU A 148 -15.71 -4.03 -2.07
CA LEU A 148 -15.88 -2.92 -3.01
C LEU A 148 -14.83 -1.85 -2.74
N LEU A 149 -14.05 -1.54 -3.78
CA LEU A 149 -13.04 -0.50 -3.75
C LEU A 149 -13.26 0.50 -4.87
N ALA A 150 -13.28 1.77 -4.51
CA ALA A 150 -13.18 2.86 -5.46
C ALA A 150 -11.86 3.61 -5.24
N LYS A 151 -11.29 4.11 -6.34
CA LYS A 151 -10.14 5.02 -6.31
C LYS A 151 -10.58 6.34 -6.89
N VAL A 152 -10.26 7.42 -6.20
CA VAL A 152 -10.43 8.78 -6.73
C VAL A 152 -9.06 9.38 -6.84
N ILE A 153 -8.62 9.63 -8.06
CA ILE A 153 -7.30 10.16 -8.37
C ILE A 153 -7.44 11.67 -8.51
N ALA A 154 -6.53 12.42 -7.89
CA ALA A 154 -6.46 13.85 -8.10
C ALA A 154 -6.14 14.13 -9.57
N PRO A 155 -6.73 15.16 -10.20
CA PRO A 155 -6.14 15.70 -11.42
C PRO A 155 -4.67 15.99 -11.14
N SER A 156 -3.78 15.33 -11.87
CA SER A 156 -2.34 15.41 -11.62
C SER A 156 -1.91 16.88 -11.67
N ALA A 157 -1.45 17.42 -10.54
CA ALA A 157 -0.74 18.71 -10.49
C ALA A 157 0.54 18.69 -11.36
N GLY A 158 0.93 17.52 -11.89
CA GLY A 158 2.08 17.30 -12.76
C GLY A 158 1.81 17.35 -14.27
N LEU A 159 0.57 17.48 -14.77
CA LEU A 159 0.35 17.65 -16.22
C LEU A 159 0.51 19.10 -16.71
N LEU A 160 0.76 20.05 -15.78
CA LEU A 160 1.00 21.47 -16.08
C LEU A 160 2.48 21.88 -15.99
N ARG A 161 3.40 20.94 -15.72
CA ARG A 161 4.83 21.21 -15.91
C ARG A 161 5.17 20.95 -17.37
N GLY A 162 4.89 21.94 -18.21
CA GLY A 162 5.26 21.93 -19.62
C GLY A 162 6.74 21.63 -19.80
N THR A 163 7.02 20.74 -20.75
CA THR A 163 8.34 20.66 -21.38
C THR A 163 8.68 22.04 -21.92
N PRO A 164 9.80 22.68 -21.57
CA PRO A 164 10.21 23.88 -22.28
C PRO A 164 10.49 23.49 -23.75
N PRO A 165 10.11 24.31 -24.74
CA PRO A 165 10.45 24.06 -26.12
C PRO A 165 11.98 24.00 -26.26
N ARG A 166 12.46 23.03 -27.06
CA ARG A 166 13.85 22.95 -27.49
C ARG A 166 14.18 24.08 -28.46
#